data_AF-X1EGP6-F1
#
_entry.id   AF-X1EGP6-F1
#
_cell.length_a   1.000
_cell.length_b   1.000
_cell.length_c   1.000
_cell.angle_alpha   90.00
_cell.angle_beta   90.00
_cell.angle_gamma   90.00
#
_symmetry.space_group_name_H-M   'P 1'
#
loop_
_entity.id
_entity.type
_entity.pdbx_description
1 polymer ?
#
loop_
_entity_poly.entity_id
_entity_poly.type
_entity_poly.pdbx_seq_one_letter_code
_entity_poly.pdbx_strand_id
1 'polypeptide(L)'
;LSVPASGDCIYFMQKYIMDFLSSCGVYGQMDELGNIYIVKGKAKYYPCLTAHMDTVHRYATPQVVESFDEKCNSKVFTAEEGIGGDDKVGIFVCLSLLKQLDTVKIVFFNGEESGGTGSDGAIDSFFEDIGYMLAIDRNGNSDYVNNYLGEPSTTKKFDDKIKHILDWFGYKETTGMFTDVFNLKENEKIDVCGCNFSCGYYLSHTTSEYVVEREVYRVIRMILKMIKRLGHKKYEHTFEYSYSYKKYTSGLYGSMAKNTSHTKGY
;
A
#
# COMPACT_ATOMS: atom_id res chain seq x y z
N LEU A 1 -4.92 -14.07 -3.58
CA LEU A 1 -3.88 -14.93 -2.95
C LEU A 1 -3.27 -15.91 -3.97
N SER A 2 -4.05 -16.73 -4.67
CA SER A 2 -3.52 -17.72 -5.64
C SER A 2 -2.97 -17.15 -6.96
N VAL A 3 -3.10 -15.86 -7.23
CA VAL A 3 -2.55 -15.25 -8.45
C VAL A 3 -1.04 -15.06 -8.27
N PRO A 4 -0.18 -15.60 -9.17
CA PRO A 4 1.26 -15.32 -9.17
C PRO A 4 1.53 -13.84 -9.42
N ALA A 5 2.55 -13.26 -8.77
CA ALA A 5 2.83 -11.84 -8.90
C ALA A 5 4.32 -11.44 -8.73
N SER A 6 5.24 -12.40 -8.65
CA SER A 6 6.67 -12.11 -8.53
C SER A 6 7.32 -11.95 -9.90
N GLY A 7 8.30 -11.04 -9.98
CA GLY A 7 9.08 -10.69 -11.19
C GLY A 7 8.29 -10.79 -12.50
N ASP A 8 8.75 -11.61 -13.45
CA ASP A 8 8.12 -11.81 -14.77
C ASP A 8 6.65 -12.30 -14.71
N CYS A 9 6.16 -12.81 -13.57
CA CYS A 9 4.78 -13.24 -13.40
C CYS A 9 3.83 -12.10 -12.98
N ILE A 10 4.32 -10.86 -12.78
CA ILE A 10 3.50 -9.71 -12.41
C ILE A 10 2.31 -9.47 -13.37
N TYR A 11 2.49 -9.81 -14.65
CA TYR A 11 1.46 -9.74 -15.68
C TYR A 11 0.16 -10.47 -15.27
N PHE A 12 0.24 -11.57 -14.54
CA PHE A 12 -0.96 -12.30 -14.09
C PHE A 12 -1.78 -11.48 -13.08
N MET A 13 -1.11 -10.77 -12.17
CA MET A 13 -1.78 -9.87 -11.23
C MET A 13 -2.38 -8.66 -11.95
N GLN A 14 -1.61 -8.04 -12.85
CA GLN A 14 -2.09 -6.93 -13.67
C GLN A 14 -3.34 -7.32 -14.47
N LYS A 15 -3.28 -8.48 -15.14
CA LYS A 15 -4.42 -9.03 -15.88
C LYS A 15 -5.62 -9.29 -14.97
N TYR A 16 -5.41 -9.91 -13.81
CA TYR A 16 -6.47 -10.17 -12.84
C TYR A 16 -7.18 -8.87 -12.42
N ILE A 17 -6.41 -7.82 -12.12
CA ILE A 17 -6.96 -6.51 -11.74
C ILE A 17 -7.74 -5.90 -12.92
N MET A 18 -7.16 -5.87 -14.12
CA MET A 18 -7.83 -5.29 -15.31
C MET A 18 -9.12 -6.04 -15.69
N ASP A 19 -9.13 -7.36 -15.58
CA ASP A 19 -10.33 -8.19 -15.80
C ASP A 19 -11.40 -7.89 -14.73
N PHE A 20 -10.99 -7.75 -13.45
CA PHE A 20 -11.89 -7.35 -12.37
C PHE A 20 -12.51 -5.96 -12.61
N LEU A 21 -11.70 -4.97 -12.98
CA LEU A 21 -12.18 -3.62 -13.29
C LEU A 21 -13.20 -3.64 -14.43
N SER A 22 -12.90 -4.38 -15.50
CA SER A 22 -13.80 -4.58 -16.64
C SER A 22 -15.13 -5.20 -16.19
N SER A 23 -15.11 -6.21 -15.31
CA SER A 23 -16.32 -6.84 -14.78
C SER A 23 -17.19 -5.90 -13.94
N CYS A 24 -16.59 -4.84 -13.38
CA CYS A 24 -17.28 -3.81 -12.60
C CYS A 24 -17.69 -2.60 -13.45
N GLY A 25 -17.39 -2.59 -14.75
CA GLY A 25 -17.61 -1.43 -15.63
C GLY A 25 -16.74 -0.22 -15.25
N VAL A 26 -15.58 -0.45 -14.64
CA VAL A 26 -14.62 0.58 -14.26
C VAL A 26 -13.43 0.51 -15.20
N TYR A 27 -12.94 1.66 -15.65
CA TYR A 27 -11.74 1.75 -16.46
C TYR A 27 -10.50 1.89 -15.55
N GLY A 28 -9.44 1.15 -15.87
CA GLY A 28 -8.10 1.32 -15.33
C GLY A 28 -7.11 1.63 -16.45
N GLN A 29 -6.10 2.43 -16.15
CA GLN A 29 -5.00 2.74 -17.05
C GLN A 29 -3.72 2.15 -16.48
N MET A 30 -2.97 1.42 -17.32
CA MET A 30 -1.64 0.94 -16.96
C MET A 30 -0.58 1.84 -17.60
N ASP A 31 0.47 2.20 -16.85
CA ASP A 31 1.62 2.94 -17.39
C ASP A 31 2.71 2.00 -17.91
N GLU A 32 3.83 2.59 -18.37
CA GLU A 32 4.97 1.85 -18.90
C GLU A 32 5.74 1.07 -17.81
N LEU A 33 5.62 1.48 -16.54
CA LEU A 33 6.21 0.81 -15.38
C LEU A 33 5.33 -0.32 -14.85
N GLY A 34 4.13 -0.47 -15.41
CA GLY A 34 3.16 -1.48 -15.03
C GLY A 34 2.30 -1.11 -13.83
N ASN A 35 2.33 0.15 -13.38
CA ASN A 35 1.39 0.65 -12.36
C ASN A 35 -0.01 0.73 -12.95
N ILE A 36 -1.04 0.46 -12.14
CA ILE A 36 -2.44 0.55 -12.56
C ILE A 36 -3.14 1.71 -11.83
N TYR A 37 -3.66 2.65 -12.58
CA TYR A 37 -4.35 3.85 -12.11
C TYR A 37 -5.86 3.74 -12.37
N ILE A 38 -6.65 4.00 -11.35
CA ILE A 38 -8.11 3.92 -11.39
C ILE A 38 -8.70 5.22 -10.88
N VAL A 39 -9.64 5.79 -11.64
CA VAL A 39 -10.44 6.94 -11.22
C VAL A 39 -11.91 6.56 -11.34
N LYS A 40 -12.62 6.56 -10.22
CA LYS A 40 -14.07 6.32 -10.16
C LYS A 40 -14.77 7.55 -9.61
N GLY A 41 -15.90 7.91 -10.23
CA GLY A 41 -16.74 9.03 -9.79
C GLY A 41 -16.18 10.40 -10.14
N LYS A 42 -16.73 11.45 -9.51
CA LYS A 42 -16.29 12.84 -9.66
C LYS A 42 -16.18 13.51 -8.29
N ALA A 43 -15.05 14.14 -8.00
CA ALA A 43 -14.84 14.96 -6.81
C ALA A 43 -13.86 16.10 -7.11
N LYS A 44 -13.91 17.14 -6.27
CA LYS A 44 -12.86 18.17 -6.24
C LYS A 44 -11.55 17.60 -5.67
N TYR A 45 -11.66 16.78 -4.63
CA TYR A 45 -10.53 16.07 -4.03
C TYR A 45 -10.91 14.62 -3.75
N TYR A 46 -10.20 13.66 -4.34
CA TYR A 46 -10.51 12.24 -4.23
C TYR A 46 -9.88 11.62 -2.97
N PRO A 47 -10.57 10.71 -2.26
CA PRO A 47 -9.87 9.74 -1.43
C PRO A 47 -8.99 8.88 -2.34
N CYS A 48 -7.72 8.70 -1.97
CA CYS A 48 -6.80 7.85 -2.71
C CYS A 48 -6.44 6.61 -1.88
N LEU A 49 -6.55 5.43 -2.48
CA LEU A 49 -6.08 4.16 -1.90
C LEU A 49 -4.87 3.66 -2.68
N THR A 50 -3.96 2.98 -1.99
CA THR A 50 -2.81 2.34 -2.64
C THR A 50 -2.46 1.00 -2.01
N ALA A 51 -1.88 0.12 -2.83
CA ALA A 51 -1.33 -1.19 -2.52
C ALA A 51 -0.28 -1.52 -3.61
N HIS A 52 0.67 -2.40 -3.32
CA HIS A 52 1.60 -2.89 -4.35
C HIS A 52 1.14 -4.23 -4.92
N MET A 53 1.59 -4.54 -6.14
CA MET A 53 1.18 -5.74 -6.86
C MET A 53 2.18 -6.87 -6.77
N ASP A 54 3.46 -6.54 -6.61
CA ASP A 54 4.53 -7.51 -6.57
C ASP A 54 4.57 -8.26 -5.23
N THR A 55 5.39 -9.29 -5.18
CA THR A 55 5.62 -10.08 -3.97
C THR A 55 6.99 -10.71 -4.06
N VAL A 56 7.66 -10.87 -2.90
CA VAL A 56 8.99 -11.50 -2.83
C VAL A 56 9.00 -13.01 -3.06
N HIS A 57 7.83 -13.66 -3.06
CA HIS A 57 7.75 -15.13 -3.14
C HIS A 57 8.00 -15.68 -4.55
N ARG A 58 8.31 -16.97 -4.65
CA ARG A 58 8.71 -17.60 -5.92
C ARG A 58 7.64 -17.56 -7.02
N TYR A 59 8.11 -17.75 -8.25
CA TYR A 59 7.36 -17.81 -9.50
C TYR A 59 6.49 -19.06 -9.63
N ALA A 60 5.64 -19.34 -8.65
CA ALA A 60 4.70 -20.45 -8.67
C ALA A 60 3.31 -19.98 -8.26
N THR A 61 2.28 -20.68 -8.75
CA THR A 61 0.92 -20.49 -8.25
C THR A 61 0.89 -20.98 -6.80
N PRO A 62 0.61 -20.10 -5.81
CA PRO A 62 0.57 -20.53 -4.42
C PRO A 62 -0.53 -21.57 -4.21
N GLN A 63 -0.16 -22.71 -3.64
CA GLN A 63 -1.12 -23.72 -3.17
C GLN A 63 -1.71 -23.24 -1.85
N VAL A 64 -2.78 -22.45 -1.94
CA VAL A 64 -3.41 -21.83 -0.78
C VAL A 64 -4.13 -22.91 0.04
N VAL A 65 -3.76 -23.00 1.31
CA VAL A 65 -4.42 -23.83 2.32
C VAL A 65 -5.30 -22.93 3.17
N GLU A 66 -6.57 -23.30 3.30
CA GLU A 66 -7.52 -22.67 4.22
C GLU A 66 -7.65 -23.53 5.47
N SER A 67 -7.56 -22.89 6.64
CA SER A 67 -7.84 -23.51 7.93
C SER A 67 -8.69 -22.59 8.79
N PHE A 68 -9.33 -23.12 9.83
CA PHE A 68 -10.01 -22.32 10.84
C PHE A 68 -9.16 -22.29 12.11
N ASP A 69 -8.86 -21.09 12.63
CA ASP A 69 -8.16 -20.90 13.90
C ASP A 69 -9.15 -20.42 14.97
N GLU A 70 -9.35 -21.24 16.00
CA GLU A 70 -10.25 -20.96 17.12
C GLU A 70 -9.80 -19.74 17.94
N LYS A 71 -8.51 -19.42 18.00
CA LYS A 71 -7.99 -18.30 18.79
C LYS A 71 -8.43 -16.96 18.24
N CYS A 72 -8.42 -16.80 16.91
CA CYS A 72 -8.94 -15.60 16.25
C CYS A 72 -10.39 -15.74 15.78
N ASN A 73 -10.95 -16.96 15.88
CA ASN A 73 -12.28 -17.34 15.42
C ASN A 73 -12.50 -16.86 13.98
N SER A 74 -11.58 -17.27 13.09
CA SER A 74 -11.48 -16.81 11.72
C SER A 74 -10.86 -17.89 10.83
N LYS A 75 -11.15 -17.80 9.53
CA LYS A 75 -10.32 -18.46 8.54
C LYS A 75 -8.93 -17.85 8.51
N VAL A 76 -7.94 -18.71 8.35
CA VAL A 76 -6.53 -18.39 8.16
C VAL A 76 -6.06 -19.06 6.88
N PHE A 77 -5.40 -18.29 6.03
CA PHE A 77 -4.86 -18.75 4.75
C PHE A 77 -3.34 -18.79 4.79
N THR A 78 -2.75 -19.88 4.33
CA THR A 78 -1.30 -20.07 4.21
C THR A 78 -0.94 -20.69 2.87
N ALA A 79 0.35 -20.72 2.51
CA ALA A 79 0.87 -21.51 1.40
C ALA A 79 2.32 -21.93 1.72
N GLU A 80 2.73 -23.11 1.27
CA GLU A 80 4.03 -23.71 1.61
C GLU A 80 5.23 -22.85 1.20
N GLU A 81 5.16 -22.19 0.03
CA GLU A 81 6.22 -21.30 -0.47
C GLU A 81 5.94 -19.81 -0.21
N GLY A 82 5.09 -19.50 0.79
CA GLY A 82 4.61 -18.15 1.03
C GLY A 82 3.38 -17.79 0.19
N ILE A 83 2.45 -17.06 0.79
CA ILE A 83 1.14 -16.80 0.19
C ILE A 83 1.08 -15.49 -0.62
N GLY A 84 2.01 -14.57 -0.34
CA GLY A 84 2.00 -13.21 -0.88
C GLY A 84 0.85 -12.42 -0.29
N GLY A 85 0.67 -12.50 1.03
CA GLY A 85 -0.26 -11.64 1.75
C GLY A 85 0.12 -10.17 1.55
N ASP A 86 1.42 -9.91 1.66
CA ASP A 86 2.17 -8.73 1.23
C ASP A 86 2.35 -8.73 -0.32
N ASP A 87 1.65 -7.89 -1.09
CA ASP A 87 0.48 -7.08 -0.68
C ASP A 87 -0.82 -7.43 -1.43
N LYS A 88 -1.03 -8.72 -1.73
CA LYS A 88 -2.31 -9.18 -2.31
C LYS A 88 -3.50 -8.91 -1.39
N VAL A 89 -3.27 -8.75 -0.09
CA VAL A 89 -4.31 -8.31 0.85
C VAL A 89 -4.70 -6.86 0.59
N GLY A 90 -3.74 -5.94 0.47
CA GLY A 90 -4.01 -4.54 0.12
C GLY A 90 -4.76 -4.40 -1.20
N ILE A 91 -4.39 -5.18 -2.23
CA ILE A 91 -5.12 -5.26 -3.50
C ILE A 91 -6.58 -5.65 -3.25
N PHE A 92 -6.81 -6.74 -2.51
CA PHE A 92 -8.17 -7.20 -2.21
C PHE A 92 -9.00 -6.16 -1.45
N VAL A 93 -8.42 -5.47 -0.48
CA VAL A 93 -9.07 -4.39 0.28
C VAL A 93 -9.46 -3.24 -0.65
N CYS A 94 -8.54 -2.78 -1.50
CA CYS A 94 -8.78 -1.71 -2.46
C CYS A 94 -9.90 -2.06 -3.46
N LEU A 95 -9.86 -3.25 -4.06
CA LEU A 95 -10.90 -3.73 -4.97
C LEU A 95 -12.26 -3.89 -4.28
N SER A 96 -12.28 -4.33 -3.01
CA SER A 96 -13.50 -4.42 -2.20
C SER A 96 -14.12 -3.06 -1.91
N LEU A 97 -13.29 -2.03 -1.69
CA LEU A 97 -13.73 -0.65 -1.48
C LEU A 97 -14.17 0.02 -2.78
N LEU A 98 -13.52 -0.28 -3.91
CA LEU A 98 -13.93 0.19 -5.23
C LEU A 98 -15.38 -0.18 -5.55
N LYS A 99 -15.83 -1.37 -5.14
CA LYS A 99 -17.23 -1.81 -5.30
C LYS A 99 -18.22 -1.04 -4.42
N GLN A 100 -17.78 -0.47 -3.30
CA GLN A 100 -18.63 0.17 -2.29
C GLN A 100 -18.64 1.70 -2.37
N LEU A 101 -17.60 2.29 -2.96
CA LEU A 101 -17.43 3.74 -3.07
C LEU A 101 -17.89 4.23 -4.44
N ASP A 102 -18.66 5.32 -4.47
CA ASP A 102 -19.05 5.98 -5.71
C ASP A 102 -17.92 6.83 -6.30
N THR A 103 -17.06 7.38 -5.43
CA THR A 103 -15.96 8.25 -5.80
C THR A 103 -14.67 7.86 -5.06
N VAL A 104 -13.62 7.47 -5.80
CA VAL A 104 -12.31 7.08 -5.25
C VAL A 104 -11.26 7.07 -6.36
N LYS A 105 -10.01 7.38 -6.02
CA LYS A 105 -8.83 7.05 -6.82
C LYS A 105 -8.10 5.87 -6.20
N ILE A 106 -7.65 4.93 -7.01
CA ILE A 106 -6.84 3.80 -6.55
C ILE A 106 -5.62 3.70 -7.46
N VAL A 107 -4.45 3.51 -6.88
CA VAL A 107 -3.23 3.17 -7.62
C VAL A 107 -2.71 1.85 -7.10
N PHE A 108 -2.31 0.97 -8.01
CA PHE A 108 -1.58 -0.26 -7.68
C PHE A 108 -0.17 -0.13 -8.23
N PHE A 109 0.82 -0.08 -7.34
CA PHE A 109 2.21 0.09 -7.72
C PHE A 109 2.87 -1.24 -8.09
N ASN A 110 3.86 -1.16 -8.97
CA ASN A 110 4.73 -2.28 -9.32
C ASN A 110 6.15 -2.04 -8.79
N GLY A 111 6.79 -3.08 -8.26
CA GLY A 111 8.19 -3.05 -7.86
C GLY A 111 8.44 -2.34 -6.54
N GLU A 112 7.49 -2.38 -5.60
CA GLU A 112 7.70 -1.88 -4.23
C GLU A 112 8.80 -2.69 -3.55
N GLU A 113 8.75 -4.03 -3.67
CA GLU A 113 9.65 -4.98 -3.04
C GLU A 113 11.08 -4.89 -3.61
N SER A 114 11.22 -4.21 -4.76
CA SER A 114 12.50 -3.93 -5.43
C SER A 114 12.99 -2.50 -5.20
N GLY A 115 12.42 -1.79 -4.23
CA GLY A 115 12.83 -0.43 -3.82
C GLY A 115 11.91 0.69 -4.31
N GLY A 116 10.64 0.42 -4.63
CA GLY A 116 9.66 1.46 -4.94
C GLY A 116 9.73 2.02 -6.36
N THR A 117 10.16 1.22 -7.35
CA THR A 117 10.33 1.70 -8.75
C THR A 117 9.03 2.28 -9.33
N GLY A 118 7.89 1.66 -9.02
CA GLY A 118 6.57 2.12 -9.48
C GLY A 118 6.17 3.46 -8.89
N SER A 119 6.38 3.68 -7.58
CA SER A 119 6.06 4.95 -6.93
C SER A 119 7.06 6.08 -7.29
N ASP A 120 8.33 5.75 -7.50
CA ASP A 120 9.37 6.69 -7.98
C ASP A 120 9.00 7.26 -9.36
N GLY A 121 8.57 6.41 -10.27
CA GLY A 121 8.18 6.79 -11.62
C GLY A 121 6.71 7.15 -11.79
N ALA A 122 5.94 7.27 -10.69
CA ALA A 122 4.51 7.47 -10.75
C ALA A 122 4.12 8.77 -11.48
N ILE A 123 3.00 8.73 -12.19
CA ILE A 123 2.46 9.88 -12.94
C ILE A 123 1.93 10.95 -11.98
N ASP A 124 2.65 12.07 -11.85
CA ASP A 124 2.33 13.16 -10.91
C ASP A 124 0.90 13.71 -11.08
N SER A 125 0.45 13.87 -12.34
CA SER A 125 -0.87 14.42 -12.64
C SER A 125 -2.03 13.56 -12.13
N PHE A 126 -1.79 12.28 -11.82
CA PHE A 126 -2.78 11.43 -11.17
C PHE A 126 -3.09 11.90 -9.74
N PHE A 127 -2.15 12.56 -9.07
CA PHE A 127 -2.27 12.94 -7.66
C PHE A 127 -2.69 14.40 -7.42
N GLU A 128 -2.72 15.26 -8.44
CA GLU A 128 -3.00 16.70 -8.29
C GLU A 128 -4.32 17.03 -7.55
N ASP A 129 -5.33 16.17 -7.68
CA ASP A 129 -6.66 16.33 -7.10
C ASP A 129 -6.99 15.24 -6.06
N ILE A 130 -6.00 14.64 -5.40
CA ILE A 130 -6.28 13.81 -4.23
C ILE A 130 -6.46 14.67 -2.98
N GLY A 131 -7.27 14.18 -2.04
CA GLY A 131 -7.49 14.83 -0.76
C GLY A 131 -6.59 14.32 0.36
N TYR A 132 -6.25 13.04 0.29
CA TYR A 132 -5.42 12.27 1.22
C TYR A 132 -5.19 10.88 0.61
N MET A 133 -4.14 10.19 1.08
CA MET A 133 -3.78 8.85 0.62
C MET A 133 -3.75 7.84 1.77
N LEU A 134 -4.35 6.66 1.56
CA LEU A 134 -4.38 5.57 2.52
C LEU A 134 -3.77 4.31 1.86
N ALA A 135 -2.55 3.95 2.24
CA ALA A 135 -1.93 2.68 1.88
C ALA A 135 -2.47 1.54 2.74
N ILE A 136 -2.63 0.37 2.15
CA ILE A 136 -3.13 -0.84 2.81
C ILE A 136 -2.07 -1.94 2.76
N ASP A 137 -0.88 -1.61 3.24
CA ASP A 137 0.33 -2.38 2.98
C ASP A 137 1.19 -2.47 4.24
N ARG A 138 0.69 -3.17 5.26
CA ARG A 138 1.44 -3.34 6.49
C ARG A 138 1.11 -4.65 7.18
N ASN A 139 2.16 -5.31 7.64
CA ASN A 139 2.06 -6.51 8.47
C ASN A 139 1.30 -6.22 9.79
N GLY A 140 0.43 -7.14 10.19
CA GLY A 140 -0.33 -7.08 11.44
C GLY A 140 -1.76 -6.55 11.26
N ASN A 141 -2.35 -6.06 12.35
CA ASN A 141 -3.76 -5.63 12.35
C ASN A 141 -4.07 -4.41 13.24
N SER A 142 -3.07 -3.70 13.75
CA SER A 142 -3.23 -2.60 14.70
C SER A 142 -2.34 -1.39 14.42
N ASP A 143 -1.53 -1.40 13.38
CA ASP A 143 -0.63 -0.28 13.07
C ASP A 143 -1.34 0.74 12.17
N TYR A 144 -1.34 1.99 12.61
CA TYR A 144 -1.59 3.19 11.83
C TYR A 144 -0.27 3.93 11.65
N VAL A 145 0.35 3.77 10.48
CA VAL A 145 1.62 4.42 10.17
C VAL A 145 1.35 5.83 9.67
N ASN A 146 1.71 6.82 10.50
CA ASN A 146 1.55 8.24 10.23
C ASN A 146 2.85 9.04 10.43
N ASN A 147 3.95 8.33 10.58
CA ASN A 147 5.28 8.87 10.77
C ASN A 147 6.29 7.98 10.06
N TYR A 148 7.23 8.57 9.34
CA TYR A 148 8.34 7.87 8.71
C TYR A 148 9.64 8.48 9.19
N LEU A 149 10.50 7.63 9.76
CA LEU A 149 11.86 8.03 10.17
C LEU A 149 11.90 9.26 11.11
N GLY A 150 10.88 9.41 11.95
CA GLY A 150 10.75 10.52 12.90
C GLY A 150 9.92 11.68 12.37
N GLU A 151 9.66 11.76 11.07
CA GLU A 151 8.89 12.84 10.45
C GLU A 151 7.42 12.45 10.23
N PRO A 152 6.46 13.27 10.68
CA PRO A 152 5.04 13.04 10.40
C PRO A 152 4.76 12.98 8.90
N SER A 153 3.82 12.13 8.51
CA SER A 153 3.24 12.09 7.16
C SER A 153 1.79 12.59 7.12
N THR A 154 1.23 12.91 8.29
CA THR A 154 -0.10 13.47 8.48
C THR A 154 -0.05 14.67 9.44
N THR A 155 -1.11 15.48 9.41
CA THR A 155 -1.27 16.58 10.38
C THR A 155 -2.07 16.12 11.59
N LYS A 156 -1.84 16.74 12.75
CA LYS A 156 -2.67 16.51 13.95
C LYS A 156 -4.17 16.67 13.70
N LYS A 157 -4.55 17.65 12.85
CA LYS A 157 -5.96 17.89 12.48
C LYS A 157 -6.56 16.71 11.71
N PHE A 158 -5.76 16.06 10.86
CA PHE A 158 -6.15 14.84 10.17
C PHE A 158 -6.33 13.70 11.18
N ASP A 159 -5.34 13.47 12.04
CA ASP A 159 -5.34 12.39 13.03
C ASP A 159 -6.50 12.52 14.03
N ASP A 160 -6.72 13.71 14.61
CA ASP A 160 -7.82 13.97 15.55
C ASP A 160 -9.19 13.67 14.90
N LYS A 161 -9.33 13.83 13.59
CA LYS A 161 -10.58 13.61 12.86
C LYS A 161 -10.94 12.14 12.72
N ILE A 162 -9.93 11.26 12.65
CA ILE A 162 -10.07 9.80 12.50
C ILE A 162 -9.80 9.04 13.79
N LYS A 163 -9.27 9.70 14.84
CA LYS A 163 -8.89 9.09 16.11
C LYS A 163 -9.95 8.15 16.70
N HIS A 164 -11.21 8.60 16.80
CA HIS A 164 -12.30 7.77 17.33
C HIS A 164 -12.53 6.48 16.50
N ILE A 165 -12.25 6.51 15.19
CA ILE A 165 -12.33 5.32 14.33
C ILE A 165 -11.16 4.40 14.64
N LEU A 166 -9.94 4.93 14.70
CA LEU A 166 -8.75 4.15 15.05
C LEU A 166 -8.92 3.44 16.40
N ASP A 167 -9.35 4.19 17.43
CA ASP A 167 -9.60 3.67 18.78
C ASP A 167 -10.65 2.54 18.75
N TRP A 168 -11.75 2.73 18.02
CA TRP A 168 -12.80 1.72 17.88
C TRP A 168 -12.31 0.42 17.23
N PHE A 169 -11.39 0.52 16.27
CA PHE A 169 -10.81 -0.62 15.57
C PHE A 169 -9.52 -1.15 16.20
N GLY A 170 -9.03 -0.52 17.28
CA GLY A 170 -7.81 -0.90 17.99
C GLY A 170 -6.51 -0.55 17.27
N TYR A 171 -6.52 0.45 16.37
CA TYR A 171 -5.33 0.89 15.65
C TYR A 171 -4.59 1.99 16.42
N LYS A 172 -3.26 1.98 16.36
CA LYS A 172 -2.37 2.88 17.10
C LYS A 172 -1.32 3.49 16.18
N GLU A 173 -0.98 4.74 16.46
CA GLU A 173 0.11 5.44 15.78
C GLU A 173 1.41 4.64 15.86
N THR A 174 2.07 4.50 14.72
CA THR A 174 3.27 3.67 14.54
C THR A 174 4.23 4.36 13.58
N THR A 175 5.53 4.24 13.83
CA THR A 175 6.56 4.72 12.90
C THR A 175 6.89 3.64 11.87
N GLY A 176 6.83 4.00 10.59
CA GLY A 176 7.28 3.21 9.46
C GLY A 176 8.70 3.55 9.04
N MET A 177 9.29 2.68 8.20
CA MET A 177 10.61 2.91 7.60
C MET A 177 10.50 3.32 6.13
N PHE A 178 9.70 2.59 5.35
CA PHE A 178 9.49 2.82 3.91
C PHE A 178 8.12 2.29 3.51
N THR A 179 7.49 2.94 2.52
CA THR A 179 6.26 2.54 1.80
C THR A 179 6.18 3.37 0.50
N ASP A 180 5.30 3.01 -0.43
CA ASP A 180 4.96 3.87 -1.57
C ASP A 180 4.48 5.27 -1.16
N VAL A 181 3.71 5.39 -0.06
CA VAL A 181 3.27 6.69 0.46
C VAL A 181 4.46 7.54 0.86
N PHE A 182 5.40 6.96 1.60
CA PHE A 182 6.63 7.65 1.98
C PHE A 182 7.39 8.12 0.74
N ASN A 183 7.55 7.23 -0.26
CA ASN A 183 8.28 7.54 -1.47
C ASN A 183 7.67 8.70 -2.28
N LEU A 184 6.34 8.69 -2.44
CA LEU A 184 5.61 9.79 -3.09
C LEU A 184 5.74 11.11 -2.32
N LYS A 185 5.75 11.05 -0.98
CA LYS A 185 5.91 12.24 -0.12
C LYS A 185 7.33 12.77 -0.16
N GLU A 186 8.32 11.89 -0.17
CA GLU A 186 9.73 12.23 -0.27
C GLU A 186 9.99 12.93 -1.60
N ASN A 187 9.57 12.33 -2.72
CA ASN A 187 9.76 12.87 -4.05
C ASN A 187 8.82 14.06 -4.40
N GLU A 188 8.16 14.65 -3.41
CA GLU A 188 7.25 15.81 -3.55
C GLU A 188 6.10 15.61 -4.56
N LYS A 189 5.76 14.35 -4.88
CA LYS A 189 4.67 13.99 -5.81
C LYS A 189 3.29 14.20 -5.21
N ILE A 190 3.19 14.19 -3.87
CA ILE A 190 1.94 14.47 -3.15
C ILE A 190 2.13 15.50 -2.03
N ASP A 191 1.18 16.42 -1.92
CA ASP A 191 1.16 17.51 -0.94
C ASP A 191 0.02 17.35 0.09
N VAL A 192 -0.42 16.11 0.31
CA VAL A 192 -1.50 15.75 1.23
C VAL A 192 -1.06 14.79 2.33
N CYS A 193 -1.88 14.66 3.36
CA CYS A 193 -1.71 13.65 4.40
C CYS A 193 -1.73 12.25 3.75
N GLY A 194 -0.71 11.46 4.07
CA GLY A 194 -0.55 10.09 3.62
C GLY A 194 -0.25 9.18 4.81
N CYS A 195 -0.88 8.02 4.86
CA CYS A 195 -0.67 7.05 5.93
C CYS A 195 -0.83 5.62 5.42
N ASN A 196 -0.37 4.65 6.22
CA ASN A 196 -0.42 3.23 5.89
C ASN A 196 -1.04 2.42 7.04
N PHE A 197 -1.74 1.34 6.72
CA PHE A 197 -2.50 0.55 7.69
C PHE A 197 -2.17 -0.92 7.61
N SER A 198 -1.94 -1.51 8.77
CA SER A 198 -1.81 -2.96 8.83
C SER A 198 -3.12 -3.66 8.44
N CYS A 199 -3.02 -4.73 7.65
CA CYS A 199 -4.18 -5.21 6.88
C CYS A 199 -4.50 -6.70 7.05
N GLY A 200 -3.82 -7.41 7.95
CA GLY A 200 -4.16 -8.77 8.38
C GLY A 200 -3.32 -9.88 7.74
N TYR A 201 -2.20 -9.54 7.11
CA TYR A 201 -1.13 -10.50 6.81
C TYR A 201 -0.04 -10.46 7.88
N TYR A 202 0.66 -11.57 8.05
CA TYR A 202 1.64 -11.78 9.13
C TYR A 202 2.84 -12.58 8.65
N LEU A 203 3.97 -12.43 9.35
CA LEU A 203 5.24 -13.05 8.97
C LEU A 203 5.61 -12.78 7.50
N SER A 204 5.38 -11.53 7.07
CA SER A 204 5.71 -11.06 5.72
C SER A 204 7.15 -11.37 5.35
N HIS A 205 7.35 -11.61 4.05
CA HIS A 205 8.63 -12.00 3.45
C HIS A 205 9.21 -13.32 3.97
N THR A 206 8.35 -14.20 4.50
CA THR A 206 8.73 -15.57 4.88
C THR A 206 7.80 -16.59 4.22
N THR A 207 8.28 -17.83 4.08
CA THR A 207 7.43 -18.95 3.61
C THR A 207 6.31 -19.30 4.59
N SER A 208 6.38 -18.80 5.82
CA SER A 208 5.37 -18.97 6.87
C SER A 208 4.32 -17.85 6.86
N GLU A 209 4.28 -17.03 5.82
CA GLU A 209 3.31 -15.95 5.71
C GLU A 209 1.88 -16.47 5.76
N TYR A 210 1.02 -15.79 6.52
CA TYR A 210 -0.38 -16.14 6.65
C TYR A 210 -1.28 -14.91 6.67
N VAL A 211 -2.54 -15.12 6.27
CA VAL A 211 -3.57 -14.07 6.21
C VAL A 211 -4.75 -14.46 7.08
N VAL A 212 -5.24 -13.52 7.91
CA VAL A 212 -6.39 -13.72 8.79
C VAL A 212 -7.63 -13.02 8.21
N GLU A 213 -8.58 -13.79 7.70
CA GLU A 213 -9.75 -13.30 6.96
C GLU A 213 -10.53 -12.19 7.69
N ARG A 214 -10.86 -12.43 8.96
CA ARG A 214 -11.66 -11.51 9.78
C ARG A 214 -11.00 -10.15 9.92
N GLU A 215 -9.68 -10.09 9.88
CA GLU A 215 -8.90 -8.87 10.05
C GLU A 215 -8.82 -8.08 8.75
N VAL A 216 -8.74 -8.78 7.61
CA VAL A 216 -8.93 -8.16 6.28
C VAL A 216 -10.29 -7.47 6.18
N TYR A 217 -11.36 -8.14 6.62
CA TYR A 217 -12.69 -7.52 6.67
C TYR A 217 -12.82 -6.41 7.73
N ARG A 218 -11.99 -6.43 8.77
CA ARG A 218 -11.93 -5.37 9.78
C ARG A 218 -11.31 -4.11 9.19
N VAL A 219 -10.19 -4.21 8.46
CA VAL A 219 -9.56 -3.05 7.80
C VAL A 219 -10.46 -2.46 6.70
N ILE A 220 -11.15 -3.28 5.88
CA ILE A 220 -12.13 -2.78 4.89
C ILE A 220 -13.17 -1.87 5.55
N ARG A 221 -13.76 -2.32 6.67
CA ARG A 221 -14.78 -1.55 7.40
C ARG A 221 -14.21 -0.27 8.02
N MET A 222 -12.99 -0.32 8.52
CA MET A 222 -12.31 0.84 9.08
C MET A 222 -12.06 1.90 8.01
N ILE A 223 -11.43 1.53 6.90
CA ILE A 223 -11.08 2.44 5.81
C ILE A 223 -12.34 3.04 5.18
N LEU A 224 -13.40 2.26 4.99
CA LEU A 224 -14.69 2.79 4.52
C LEU A 224 -15.25 3.87 5.46
N LYS A 225 -15.18 3.65 6.79
CA LYS A 225 -15.60 4.65 7.77
C LYS A 225 -14.71 5.89 7.74
N MET A 226 -13.41 5.72 7.59
CA MET A 226 -12.45 6.83 7.46
C MET A 226 -12.75 7.68 6.22
N ILE A 227 -12.95 7.05 5.06
CA ILE A 227 -13.30 7.77 3.83
C ILE A 227 -14.60 8.56 3.99
N LYS A 228 -15.64 7.94 4.57
CA LYS A 228 -16.91 8.64 4.87
C LYS A 228 -16.72 9.81 5.83
N ARG A 229 -15.81 9.70 6.81
CA ARG A 229 -15.53 10.72 7.81
C ARG A 229 -14.71 11.89 7.25
N LEU A 230 -13.72 11.60 6.43
CA LEU A 230 -12.81 12.57 5.84
C LEU A 230 -13.46 13.31 4.67
N GLY A 231 -14.24 12.59 3.84
CA GLY A 231 -14.98 13.10 2.69
C GLY A 231 -14.08 13.57 1.55
N HIS A 232 -14.65 14.26 0.56
CA HIS A 232 -13.92 14.76 -0.61
C HIS A 232 -13.22 16.10 -0.32
N LYS A 233 -12.32 16.12 0.68
CA LYS A 233 -11.61 17.30 1.17
C LYS A 233 -10.10 17.09 1.09
N LYS A 234 -9.37 18.16 0.78
CA LYS A 234 -7.91 18.19 0.86
C LYS A 234 -7.45 18.36 2.31
N TYR A 235 -6.48 17.54 2.71
CA TYR A 235 -5.77 17.63 3.97
C TYR A 235 -4.29 17.79 3.62
N GLU A 236 -3.87 19.04 3.48
CA GLU A 236 -2.53 19.39 3.04
C GLU A 236 -1.47 18.90 4.04
N HIS A 237 -0.36 18.40 3.50
CA HIS A 237 0.83 18.02 4.25
C HIS A 237 2.04 17.86 3.30
N THR A 238 3.04 18.70 3.50
CA THR A 238 4.37 18.55 2.88
C THR A 238 5.29 17.79 3.83
N PHE A 239 6.15 16.93 3.30
CA PHE A 239 7.11 16.20 4.13
C PHE A 239 8.30 17.11 4.43
N GLU A 240 8.62 17.34 5.70
CA GLU A 240 9.77 18.16 6.08
C GLU A 240 10.99 17.27 6.31
N TYR A 241 12.05 17.51 5.55
CA TYR A 241 13.30 16.79 5.71
C TYR A 241 14.07 17.29 6.93
N SER A 242 14.17 16.50 8.00
CA SER A 242 15.14 16.81 9.05
C SER A 242 16.59 16.72 8.55
N TYR A 243 17.46 17.49 9.21
CA TYR A 243 18.90 17.48 8.96
C TYR A 243 19.53 16.07 9.12
N SER A 244 18.99 15.26 10.04
CA SER A 244 19.37 13.85 10.23
C SER A 244 19.06 12.97 9.03
N TYR A 245 17.90 13.17 8.40
CA TYR A 245 17.49 12.41 7.22
C TYR A 245 18.41 12.67 6.02
N LYS A 246 18.73 13.94 5.76
CA LYS A 246 19.67 14.34 4.68
C LYS A 246 21.05 13.69 4.84
N LYS A 247 21.50 13.46 6.07
CA LYS A 247 22.77 12.77 6.37
C LYS A 247 22.69 11.26 6.17
N TYR A 248 21.54 10.65 6.44
CA TYR A 248 21.30 9.23 6.23
C TYR A 248 21.20 8.88 4.75
N THR A 249 20.44 9.65 3.96
CA THR A 249 20.32 9.46 2.51
C THR A 249 21.64 9.72 1.79
N SER A 250 22.37 10.79 2.11
CA SER A 250 23.71 11.02 1.55
C SER A 250 24.72 9.91 1.89
N GLY A 251 24.58 9.25 3.04
CA GLY A 251 25.37 8.08 3.43
C GLY A 251 25.03 6.81 2.66
N LEU A 252 23.74 6.58 2.37
CA LEU A 252 23.26 5.44 1.58
C LEU A 252 23.58 5.58 0.08
N TYR A 253 23.33 6.75 -0.52
CA TYR A 253 23.73 7.02 -1.91
C TYR A 253 25.25 6.97 -2.09
N GLY A 254 26.01 7.46 -1.08
CA GLY A 254 27.47 7.37 -1.07
C GLY A 254 28.04 5.96 -0.90
N SER A 255 27.28 5.02 -0.32
CA SER A 255 27.68 3.61 -0.19
C SER A 255 27.29 2.78 -1.41
N MET A 256 26.14 3.05 -2.04
CA MET A 256 25.75 2.43 -3.31
C MET A 256 26.69 2.81 -4.46
N ALA A 257 27.09 4.09 -4.56
CA ALA A 257 28.03 4.54 -5.59
C ALA A 257 29.45 3.94 -5.45
N LYS A 258 29.84 3.51 -4.25
CA LYS A 258 31.12 2.81 -3.99
C LYS A 258 31.09 1.32 -4.33
N ASN A 259 29.91 0.69 -4.31
CA ASN A 259 29.77 -0.72 -4.68
C ASN A 259 29.67 -0.96 -6.19
N THR A 260 29.41 0.08 -7.00
CA THR A 260 29.41 -0.01 -8.47
C THR A 260 30.78 0.17 -9.11
N SER A 261 31.86 0.43 -8.36
CA SER A 261 33.20 0.69 -8.92
C SER A 261 34.20 -0.48 -8.87
N HIS A 262 33.80 -1.69 -8.45
CA HIS A 262 34.69 -2.85 -8.41
C HIS A 262 34.13 -4.09 -9.12
N THR A 263 33.97 -3.99 -10.44
CA THR A 263 34.08 -5.13 -11.37
C THR A 263 34.59 -4.64 -12.72
N LYS A 264 35.92 -4.44 -12.82
CA LYS A 264 36.64 -4.39 -14.11
C LYS A 264 38.04 -5.00 -13.96
N GLY A 265 38.24 -6.15 -14.64
CA GLY A 265 39.53 -6.79 -14.95
C GLY A 265 40.21 -7.44 -13.74
N TYR A 266 40.60 -8.72 -13.75
CA TYR A 266 41.05 -9.61 -14.82
C TYR A 266 40.50 -11.03 -14.63
#